data_AF-A0A6G0YLD9-F1
#
_entry.id   AF-A0A6G0YLD9-F1
#
_cell.length_a   1.000
_cell.length_b   1.000
_cell.length_c   1.000
_cell.angle_alpha   90.00
_cell.angle_beta   90.00
_cell.angle_gamma   90.00
#
_symmetry.space_group_name_H-M   'P 1'
#
loop_
_entity.id
_entity.type
_entity.pdbx_description
1 polymer ?
#
loop_
_entity_poly.entity_id
_entity_poly.type
_entity_poly.pdbx_seq_one_letter_code
_entity_poly.pdbx_strand_id
1 'polypeptide(L)' 'MSVDNQQTQQVQQPTFIHHFKAPPFWLQNPKMWFIQLQSRFVTANITDDETKFHYVVGALDGDILTYVSDVLEKPP' A
#
# COMPACT_ATOMS: atom_id res chain seq x y z
N MET A 1 42.88 -23.36 21.51
CA MET A 1 42.44 -23.85 20.19
C MET A 1 41.07 -24.51 20.37
N SER A 2 40.23 -24.47 19.33
CA SER A 2 38.79 -24.81 19.28
C SER A 2 37.88 -23.68 19.78
N VAL A 3 37.49 -22.72 18.94
CA VAL A 3 36.43 -22.77 17.90
C VAL A 3 35.16 -23.46 18.37
N ASP A 4 34.15 -22.66 18.73
CA ASP A 4 32.73 -22.95 18.47
C ASP A 4 31.91 -21.67 18.69
N ASN A 5 32.04 -20.76 17.71
CA ASN A 5 31.11 -19.67 17.51
C ASN A 5 29.89 -20.23 16.77
N GLN A 6 28.90 -20.72 17.52
CA GLN A 6 27.57 -21.04 16.99
C GLN A 6 26.60 -19.92 17.35
N GLN A 7 26.89 -18.72 16.85
CA GLN A 7 25.85 -17.73 16.56
C GLN A 7 25.07 -18.26 15.35
N THR A 8 23.99 -19.00 15.61
CA THR A 8 22.97 -19.23 14.59
C THR A 8 22.42 -17.87 14.18
N GLN A 9 22.72 -17.50 12.95
CA GLN A 9 22.34 -16.27 12.29
C GLN A 9 20.81 -16.13 12.35
N GLN A 10 20.32 -15.27 13.24
CA GLN A 10 18.99 -14.68 13.08
C GLN A 10 19.07 -13.74 11.88
N VAL A 11 18.90 -14.26 10.66
CA VAL A 11 18.63 -13.42 9.48
C VAL A 11 17.15 -13.06 9.50
N GLN A 12 16.74 -12.31 10.50
CA GLN A 12 15.45 -11.63 10.48
C GLN A 12 15.65 -10.37 11.29
N GLN A 13 15.90 -9.22 10.64
CA GLN A 13 15.32 -7.87 10.84
C GLN A 13 15.91 -6.98 9.74
N PRO A 14 15.13 -6.06 9.11
CA PRO A 14 14.08 -5.28 9.73
C PRO A 14 12.73 -5.45 9.02
N THR A 15 11.71 -5.93 9.73
CA THR A 15 10.34 -5.55 9.36
C THR A 15 10.19 -4.08 9.71
N PHE A 16 10.69 -3.20 8.82
CA PHE A 16 10.16 -1.85 8.76
C PHE A 16 8.71 -2.02 8.32
N ILE A 17 7.81 -2.14 9.30
CA ILE A 17 6.40 -1.84 9.07
C ILE A 17 6.39 -0.33 8.82
N HIS A 18 6.72 0.06 7.59
CA HIS A 18 6.49 1.42 7.15
C HIS A 18 4.98 1.50 7.00
N HIS A 19 4.30 2.05 8.02
CA HIS A 19 2.86 2.23 8.00
C HIS A 19 2.51 3.02 6.73
N PHE A 20 1.99 2.33 5.72
CA PHE A 20 1.56 2.97 4.51
C PHE A 20 0.35 3.84 4.82
N LYS A 21 0.44 5.12 4.45
CA LYS A 21 -0.67 6.06 4.53
C LYS A 21 -0.97 6.61 3.16
N ALA A 22 -2.19 6.37 2.68
CA ALA A 22 -2.68 6.96 1.46
C ALA A 22 -2.70 8.50 1.60
N PRO A 23 -2.36 9.26 0.54
CA PRO A 23 -2.55 10.69 0.52
C PRO A 23 -4.06 11.03 0.47
N PRO A 24 -4.48 12.18 1.02
CA PRO A 24 -5.87 12.61 0.91
C PRO A 24 -6.30 12.71 -0.55
N PHE A 25 -7.53 12.30 -0.86
CA PHE A 25 -8.05 12.31 -2.23
C PHE A 25 -8.17 13.73 -2.81
N TRP A 26 -7.84 13.88 -4.08
CA TRP A 26 -7.93 15.16 -4.80
C TRP A 26 -9.04 15.12 -5.84
N LEU A 27 -10.25 15.54 -5.45
CA LEU A 27 -11.41 15.55 -6.34
C LEU A 27 -11.19 16.38 -7.62
N GLN A 28 -10.45 17.49 -7.52
CA GLN A 28 -10.15 18.37 -8.65
C GLN A 28 -9.18 17.76 -9.66
N ASN A 29 -8.37 16.78 -9.25
CA ASN A 29 -7.42 16.10 -10.14
C ASN A 29 -7.13 14.65 -9.69
N PRO A 30 -8.11 13.73 -9.84
CA PRO A 30 -7.99 12.34 -9.38
C PRO A 30 -6.85 11.60 -10.07
N LYS A 31 -6.57 11.94 -11.33
CA LYS A 31 -5.49 11.35 -12.12
C LYS A 31 -4.12 11.60 -11.48
N MET A 32 -3.84 12.85 -11.10
CA MET A 32 -2.55 13.20 -10.47
C MET A 32 -2.41 12.56 -9.09
N TRP A 33 -3.49 12.55 -8.31
CA TRP A 33 -3.53 11.85 -7.02
C TRP A 33 -3.22 10.36 -7.18
N PHE A 34 -3.81 9.71 -8.18
CA PHE A 34 -3.60 8.28 -8.42
C PHE A 34 -2.15 7.96 -8.82
N ILE A 35 -1.53 8.81 -9.66
CA ILE A 35 -0.09 8.69 -10.00
C ILE A 35 0.77 8.79 -8.73
N GLN A 36 0.48 9.75 -7.84
CA GLN A 36 1.19 9.88 -6.57
C GLN A 36 1.00 8.64 -5.68
N LEU A 37 -0.22 8.12 -5.59
CA LEU A 37 -0.54 6.92 -4.81
C LEU A 37 0.21 5.69 -5.35
N GLN A 38 0.23 5.49 -6.68
CA GLN A 38 1.00 4.40 -7.30
C GLN A 38 2.49 4.49 -6.98
N SER A 39 3.08 5.68 -7.07
CA SER A 39 4.49 5.87 -6.67
C SER A 39 4.74 5.46 -5.22
N ARG A 40 3.79 5.74 -4.32
CA ARG A 40 3.92 5.34 -2.90
C ARG A 40 3.86 3.83 -2.73
N PHE A 41 2.99 3.14 -3.46
CA PHE A 41 2.93 1.66 -3.42
C PHE A 41 4.28 1.05 -3.78
N VAL A 42 4.93 1.55 -4.85
CA VAL A 42 6.27 1.10 -5.25
C VAL A 42 7.29 1.32 -4.13
N THR A 43 7.33 2.52 -3.52
CA THR A 43 8.29 2.82 -2.45
C THR A 43 8.03 2.04 -1.16
N ALA A 44 6.80 1.57 -0.94
CA ALA A 44 6.40 0.76 0.21
C ALA A 44 6.44 -0.75 -0.09
N ASN A 45 6.88 -1.15 -1.28
CA ASN A 45 6.88 -2.54 -1.75
C ASN A 45 5.48 -3.22 -1.67
N ILE A 46 4.42 -2.44 -1.90
CA ILE A 46 3.04 -2.94 -2.00
C ILE A 46 2.78 -3.32 -3.46
N THR A 47 2.82 -4.61 -3.74
CA THR A 47 2.72 -5.15 -5.10
C THR A 47 1.40 -5.85 -5.38
N ASP A 48 0.74 -6.35 -4.34
CA ASP A 48 -0.55 -7.05 -4.42
C ASP A 48 -1.69 -6.09 -4.79
N ASP A 49 -2.46 -6.45 -5.81
CA ASP A 49 -3.49 -5.57 -6.39
C ASP A 49 -4.73 -5.47 -5.49
N GLU A 50 -5.08 -6.54 -4.76
CA GLU A 50 -6.15 -6.53 -3.74
C GLU A 50 -5.80 -5.54 -2.62
N THR A 51 -4.56 -5.57 -2.13
CA THR A 51 -4.05 -4.63 -1.13
C THR A 51 -4.09 -3.18 -1.65
N LYS A 52 -3.65 -2.93 -2.89
CA LYS A 52 -3.73 -1.58 -3.49
C LYS A 52 -5.17 -1.11 -3.63
N PHE A 53 -6.08 -1.99 -4.05
CA PHE A 53 -7.51 -1.70 -4.17
C PHE A 53 -8.08 -1.26 -2.81
N HIS A 54 -7.80 -1.99 -1.73
CA HIS A 54 -8.24 -1.61 -0.40
C HIS A 54 -7.71 -0.25 0.06
N TYR A 55 -6.45 0.08 -0.26
CA TYR A 55 -5.90 1.40 0.03
C TYR A 55 -6.54 2.53 -0.78
N VAL A 56 -6.90 2.27 -2.04
CA VAL A 56 -7.64 3.24 -2.88
C VAL A 56 -9.02 3.46 -2.28
N VAL A 57 -9.78 2.40 -2.01
CA VAL A 57 -11.13 2.47 -1.43
C VAL A 57 -11.12 3.21 -0.09
N GLY A 58 -10.17 2.89 0.80
CA GLY A 58 -10.05 3.54 2.10
C GLY A 58 -9.62 5.01 2.05
N ALA A 59 -9.19 5.52 0.90
CA ALA A 59 -8.79 6.91 0.70
C ALA A 59 -9.89 7.79 0.10
N LEU A 60 -11.00 7.20 -0.36
CA LEU A 60 -12.12 7.91 -0.97
C LEU A 60 -13.21 8.20 0.07
N ASP A 61 -13.83 9.37 -0.03
CA ASP A 61 -14.98 9.73 0.79
C ASP A 61 -16.26 9.00 0.32
N GLY A 62 -17.25 8.86 1.20
CA GLY A 62 -18.48 8.09 0.94
C GLY A 62 -19.25 8.53 -0.31
N ASP A 63 -19.28 9.83 -0.60
CA ASP A 63 -19.92 10.38 -1.81
C ASP A 63 -19.21 9.91 -3.08
N ILE A 64 -17.88 9.82 -3.04
CA ILE A 64 -17.07 9.36 -4.17
C ILE A 64 -17.21 7.85 -4.34
N LEU A 65 -17.22 7.09 -3.25
CA LEU A 65 -17.49 5.65 -3.27
C LEU A 65 -18.86 5.33 -3.88
N THR A 66 -19.87 6.13 -3.55
CA THR A 66 -21.21 6.01 -4.14
C THR A 66 -21.20 6.30 -5.63
N TYR A 67 -20.41 7.29 -6.07
CA TYR A 67 -20.29 7.66 -7.48
C TYR A 67 -19.61 6.58 -8.33
N VAL A 68 -18.68 5.80 -7.75
CA VAL A 68 -17.91 4.76 -8.46
C VAL A 68 -18.30 3.33 -8.06
N SER A 69 -19.48 3.15 -7.47
CA SER A 69 -19.90 1.84 -6.92
C SER A 69 -19.90 0.72 -7.96
N ASP A 70 -20.27 1.04 -9.20
CA ASP A 70 -20.27 0.12 -10.33
C ASP A 70 -18.88 -0.47 -10.64
N VAL A 71 -17.83 0.31 -10.40
CA VAL A 71 -16.43 -0.12 -10.53
C VAL A 71 -16.01 -0.99 -9.34
N LEU A 72 -16.49 -0.67 -8.13
CA LEU A 72 -16.13 -1.38 -6.91
C LEU A 72 -16.81 -2.75 -6.78
N GLU A 73 -18.00 -2.91 -7.35
CA GLU A 73 -18.75 -4.17 -7.36
C GLU A 73 -18.10 -5.27 -8.22
N LYS A 74 -17.09 -4.92 -9.02
CA LYS A 74 -16.30 -5.86 -9.84
C LYS A 74 -14.81 -5.63 -9.60
N PRO A 75 -14.28 -6.05 -8.43
CA PRO A 75 -12.87 -5.88 -8.13
C PRO A 75 -11.97 -6.66 -9.12
N PRO A 76 -10.73 -6.18 -9.36
CA PRO A 76 -9.76 -6.80 -10.27
C PRO A 76 -9.20 -8.14 -9.77
#